data_AF-A0A3D0ZDA8-F1
#
_entry.id   AF-A0A3D0ZDA8-F1
#
_cell.length_a   1.000
_cell.length_b   1.000
_cell.length_c   1.000
_cell.angle_alpha   90.00
_cell.angle_beta   90.00
_cell.angle_gamma   90.00
#
_symmetry.space_group_name_H-M   'P 1'
#
loop_
_entity.id
_entity.type
_entity.pdbx_description
1 polymer ?
#
loop_
_entity_poly.entity_id
_entity_poly.type
_entity_poly.pdbx_seq_one_letter_code
_entity_poly.pdbx_strand_id
1 'polypeptide(L)'
;MSVLSNIAEKVDNEFSTYYTHFKEFQQNSEYAMYWDKCLSALRDIELLSHIVFCNDLFGIPPVKTFLSYYKDDFVVLTGDEKAILDIYIKKSIGAFWGMTFKFAMGYTEQKIVSVSMTDYFGVKTASVYAGKPKKY
;
A
#
# COMPACT_ATOMS: atom_id res chain seq x y z
N MET A 1 -15.26 13.55 -13.37
CA MET A 1 -14.04 12.85 -12.90
C MET A 1 -14.43 12.00 -11.70
N SER A 2 -14.10 10.71 -11.70
CA SER A 2 -14.59 9.79 -10.66
C SER A 2 -13.83 10.03 -9.34
N VAL A 3 -14.46 9.72 -8.21
CA VAL A 3 -13.84 9.85 -6.87
C VAL A 3 -12.50 9.10 -6.77
N LEU A 4 -12.27 8.07 -7.59
CA LEU A 4 -11.06 7.26 -7.61
C LEU A 4 -9.89 7.95 -8.32
N SER A 5 -10.15 8.74 -9.37
CA SER A 5 -9.10 9.54 -10.02
C SER A 5 -8.43 10.57 -9.08
N ASN A 6 -9.06 10.90 -7.96
CA ASN A 6 -8.53 11.83 -6.96
C ASN A 6 -7.58 11.16 -5.94
N ILE A 7 -7.70 9.85 -5.70
CA ILE A 7 -6.96 9.16 -4.61
C ILE A 7 -5.46 9.12 -4.92
N ALA A 8 -5.09 8.69 -6.13
CA ALA A 8 -3.68 8.60 -6.53
C ALA A 8 -3.00 9.98 -6.50
N GLU A 9 -3.67 11.01 -7.03
CA GLU A 9 -3.16 12.38 -7.02
C GLU A 9 -3.00 12.92 -5.59
N LYS A 10 -3.98 12.69 -4.72
CA LYS A 10 -3.88 13.10 -3.32
C LYS A 10 -2.72 12.41 -2.60
N VAL A 11 -2.57 11.09 -2.78
CA VAL A 11 -1.44 10.35 -2.19
C VAL A 11 -0.12 10.88 -2.72
N ASP A 12 0.01 11.09 -4.03
CA ASP A 12 1.23 11.61 -4.63
C ASP A 12 1.56 13.02 -4.11
N ASN A 13 0.60 13.93 -4.03
CA ASN A 13 0.87 15.29 -3.58
C ASN A 13 1.18 15.41 -2.07
N GLU A 14 0.61 14.52 -1.24
CA GLU A 14 0.62 14.71 0.21
C GLU A 14 1.49 13.69 0.98
N PHE A 15 1.97 12.60 0.35
CA PHE A 15 2.66 11.51 1.06
C PHE A 15 3.88 11.98 1.87
N SER A 16 4.79 12.72 1.25
CA SER A 16 6.00 13.23 1.93
C SER A 16 5.69 14.25 3.05
N THR A 17 4.49 14.85 3.04
CA THR A 17 4.02 15.75 4.11
C THR A 17 3.54 14.97 5.33
N TYR A 18 2.73 13.91 5.14
CA TYR A 18 2.23 13.09 6.25
C TYR A 18 3.25 12.08 6.78
N TYR A 19 4.11 11.58 5.89
CA TYR A 19 5.09 10.54 6.17
C TYR A 19 6.51 11.04 5.87
N THR A 20 6.92 12.11 6.56
CA THR A 20 8.22 12.78 6.37
C THR A 20 9.42 11.83 6.47
N HIS A 21 9.39 10.85 7.38
CA HIS A 21 10.43 9.83 7.52
C HIS A 21 10.56 8.91 6.29
N PHE A 22 9.50 8.78 5.49
CA PHE A 22 9.46 7.97 4.29
C PHE A 22 9.50 8.79 3.00
N LYS A 23 9.77 10.10 3.06
CA LYS A 23 9.78 10.98 1.88
C LYS A 23 10.69 10.48 0.74
N GLU A 24 11.83 9.85 1.08
CA GLU A 24 12.77 9.33 0.08
C GLU A 24 12.13 8.23 -0.76
N PHE A 25 11.19 7.46 -0.19
CA PHE A 25 10.45 6.46 -0.96
C PHE A 25 9.72 7.05 -2.17
N GLN A 26 9.29 8.31 -2.08
CA GLN A 26 8.67 9.04 -3.18
C GLN A 26 9.69 9.80 -4.04
N GLN A 27 10.71 10.39 -3.42
CA GLN A 27 11.55 11.43 -4.05
C GLN A 27 12.87 10.90 -4.60
N ASN A 28 13.35 9.77 -4.10
CA ASN A 28 14.64 9.20 -4.48
C ASN A 28 14.46 8.17 -5.59
N SER A 29 15.24 8.31 -6.67
CA SER A 29 15.18 7.44 -7.84
C SER A 29 15.49 5.98 -7.54
N GLU A 30 16.20 5.67 -6.45
CA GLU A 30 16.44 4.30 -5.98
C GLU A 30 15.14 3.56 -5.65
N TYR A 31 14.12 4.28 -5.16
CA TYR A 31 12.84 3.69 -4.77
C TYR A 31 11.73 3.88 -5.80
N ALA A 32 12.01 4.58 -6.90
CA ALA A 32 11.02 4.95 -7.91
C ALA A 32 10.20 3.75 -8.41
N MET A 33 10.85 2.61 -8.65
CA MET A 33 10.17 1.40 -9.13
C MET A 33 9.12 0.86 -8.15
N TYR A 34 9.36 0.98 -6.84
CA TYR A 34 8.40 0.57 -5.81
C TYR A 34 7.28 1.59 -5.66
N TRP A 35 7.61 2.88 -5.71
CA TRP A 35 6.65 3.98 -5.69
C TRP A 35 5.69 3.91 -6.87
N ASP A 36 6.22 3.72 -8.07
CA ASP A 36 5.45 3.63 -9.31
C ASP A 36 4.50 2.44 -9.30
N LYS A 37 4.90 1.30 -8.71
CA LYS A 37 4.00 0.14 -8.52
C LYS A 37 2.87 0.45 -7.56
N CYS A 38 3.16 1.12 -6.46
CA CYS A 38 2.15 1.59 -5.51
C CYS A 38 1.16 2.55 -6.20
N LEU A 39 1.63 3.55 -6.95
CA LEU A 39 0.76 4.47 -7.69
C LEU A 39 -0.02 3.79 -8.81
N SER A 40 0.58 2.82 -9.51
CA SER A 40 -0.12 2.02 -10.53
C SER A 40 -1.30 1.28 -9.92
N ALA A 41 -1.14 0.72 -8.71
CA ALA A 41 -2.22 0.05 -8.00
C ALA A 41 -3.38 0.99 -7.62
N LEU A 42 -3.11 2.27 -7.35
CA LEU A 42 -4.17 3.26 -7.08
C LEU A 42 -4.87 3.73 -8.36
N ARG A 43 -4.17 3.70 -9.50
CA ARG A 43 -4.72 4.11 -10.81
C ARG A 43 -5.54 2.99 -11.45
N ASP A 44 -5.25 1.74 -11.11
CA ASP A 44 -6.07 0.58 -11.46
C ASP A 44 -7.30 0.50 -10.54
N ILE A 45 -8.44 0.94 -11.07
CA ILE A 45 -9.71 0.97 -10.34
C ILE A 45 -10.16 -0.43 -9.91
N GLU A 46 -9.95 -1.44 -10.74
CA GLU A 46 -10.37 -2.81 -10.47
C GLU A 46 -9.54 -3.39 -9.34
N LEU A 47 -8.21 -3.30 -9.45
CA LEU A 47 -7.31 -3.75 -8.39
C LEU A 47 -7.56 -3.01 -7.07
N LEU A 48 -7.71 -1.69 -7.10
CA LEU A 48 -7.98 -0.91 -5.90
C LEU A 48 -9.30 -1.34 -5.24
N SER A 49 -10.34 -1.65 -6.05
CA SER A 49 -11.62 -2.15 -5.54
C SER A 49 -11.47 -3.50 -4.84
N HIS A 50 -10.65 -4.41 -5.39
CA HIS A 50 -10.35 -5.71 -4.77
C HIS A 50 -9.55 -5.56 -3.48
N ILE A 51 -8.57 -4.66 -3.43
CA ILE A 51 -7.79 -4.37 -2.23
C ILE A 51 -8.71 -3.85 -1.12
N VAL A 52 -9.61 -2.91 -1.44
CA VAL A 52 -10.61 -2.38 -0.50
C VAL A 52 -11.57 -3.46 -0.04
N PHE A 53 -12.08 -4.28 -0.96
CA PHE A 53 -12.99 -5.40 -0.63
C PHE A 53 -12.35 -6.41 0.32
N CYS A 54 -11.10 -6.81 0.04
CA CYS A 54 -10.34 -7.73 0.90
C CYS A 54 -10.11 -7.17 2.30
N ASN A 55 -9.80 -5.86 2.41
CA ASN A 55 -9.68 -5.19 3.69
C ASN A 55 -11.01 -5.15 4.45
N ASP A 56 -12.08 -4.70 3.78
CA ASP A 56 -13.38 -4.42 4.42
C ASP A 56 -14.10 -5.71 4.84
N LEU A 57 -14.10 -6.75 4.00
CA LEU A 57 -14.87 -7.97 4.24
C LEU A 57 -14.10 -9.05 5.01
N PHE A 58 -12.82 -9.26 4.66
CA PHE A 58 -12.02 -10.36 5.20
C PHE A 58 -10.98 -9.91 6.23
N GLY A 59 -10.83 -8.61 6.44
CA GLY A 59 -9.77 -8.08 7.29
C GLY A 59 -8.38 -8.42 6.78
N ILE A 60 -8.21 -8.54 5.46
CA ILE A 60 -6.91 -8.77 4.83
C ILE A 60 -6.22 -7.41 4.61
N PRO A 61 -5.04 -7.15 5.19
CA PRO A 61 -4.36 -5.87 5.02
C PRO A 61 -4.13 -5.48 3.56
N PRO A 62 -4.24 -4.19 3.18
CA PRO A 62 -4.01 -3.74 1.82
C PRO A 62 -2.63 -4.13 1.27
N VAL A 63 -1.60 -4.04 2.11
CA VAL A 63 -0.23 -4.48 1.81
C VAL A 63 -0.18 -5.94 1.37
N LYS A 64 -0.95 -6.82 2.02
CA LYS A 64 -0.95 -8.26 1.72
C LYS A 64 -1.55 -8.52 0.35
N THR A 65 -2.71 -7.92 0.06
CA THR A 65 -3.37 -8.08 -1.24
C THR A 65 -2.50 -7.51 -2.36
N PHE A 66 -1.94 -6.31 -2.15
CA PHE A 66 -1.04 -5.65 -3.11
C PHE A 66 0.20 -6.49 -3.44
N LEU A 67 0.95 -6.94 -2.42
CA LEU A 67 2.15 -7.75 -2.64
C LEU A 67 1.83 -9.11 -3.25
N SER A 68 0.69 -9.71 -2.89
CA SER A 68 0.27 -10.99 -3.48
C SER A 68 -0.09 -10.85 -4.96
N TYR A 69 -0.75 -9.74 -5.33
CA TYR A 69 -1.10 -9.45 -6.73
C TYR A 69 0.14 -9.21 -7.59
N TYR A 70 1.10 -8.42 -7.09
CA TYR A 70 2.34 -8.09 -7.82
C TYR A 70 3.50 -9.03 -7.48
N LYS A 71 3.25 -10.27 -7.04
CA LYS A 71 4.32 -11.15 -6.56
C LYS A 71 5.45 -11.32 -7.58
N ASP A 72 5.10 -11.61 -8.83
CA ASP A 72 6.07 -11.86 -9.90
C ASP A 72 6.84 -10.58 -10.27
N ASP A 73 6.16 -9.43 -10.27
CA ASP A 73 6.81 -8.13 -10.46
C ASP A 73 7.86 -7.89 -9.36
N PHE A 74 7.52 -8.16 -8.10
CA PHE A 74 8.44 -7.97 -6.98
C PHE A 74 9.62 -8.96 -6.99
N VAL A 75 9.46 -10.16 -7.54
CA VAL A 75 10.58 -11.08 -7.82
C VAL A 75 11.55 -10.43 -8.81
N VAL A 76 11.04 -9.83 -9.89
CA VAL A 76 11.87 -9.12 -10.88
C VAL A 76 12.54 -7.88 -10.27
N LEU A 77 11.81 -7.08 -9.49
CA LEU A 77 12.33 -5.84 -8.88
C LEU A 77 13.46 -6.09 -7.88
N THR A 78 13.39 -7.21 -7.16
CA THR A 78 14.37 -7.57 -6.12
C THR A 78 15.50 -8.46 -6.65
N GLY A 79 15.28 -9.16 -7.76
CA GLY A 79 16.18 -10.22 -8.24
C GLY A 79 16.20 -11.46 -7.34
N ASP A 80 15.17 -11.64 -6.50
CA ASP A 80 15.04 -12.72 -5.51
C ASP A 80 13.70 -13.45 -5.70
N GLU A 81 13.73 -14.78 -5.81
CA GLU A 81 12.52 -15.62 -5.93
C GLU A 81 11.57 -15.47 -4.73
N LYS A 82 12.09 -15.11 -3.57
CA LYS A 82 11.31 -14.81 -2.37
C LYS A 82 10.89 -13.34 -2.27
N ALA A 83 11.40 -12.51 -3.17
CA ALA A 83 11.15 -11.08 -3.22
C ALA A 83 11.36 -10.37 -1.87
N ILE A 84 12.39 -10.75 -1.11
CA ILE A 84 12.59 -10.19 0.23
C ILE A 84 12.86 -8.69 0.15
N LEU A 85 11.99 -7.92 0.79
CA LEU A 85 12.08 -6.48 0.81
C LEU A 85 12.95 -6.00 1.98
N ASP A 86 13.76 -4.99 1.71
CA ASP A 86 14.47 -4.25 2.76
C ASP A 86 13.49 -3.62 3.77
N ILE A 87 13.96 -3.41 5.00
CA ILE A 87 13.17 -2.86 6.09
C ILE A 87 12.59 -1.48 5.77
N TYR A 88 13.34 -0.63 5.05
CA TYR A 88 12.86 0.68 4.64
C TYR A 88 11.72 0.53 3.64
N ILE A 89 11.91 -0.25 2.58
CA ILE A 89 10.91 -0.47 1.53
C ILE A 89 9.60 -1.04 2.12
N LYS A 90 9.69 -2.04 3.01
CA LYS A 90 8.51 -2.60 3.68
C LYS A 90 7.72 -1.56 4.47
N LYS A 91 8.43 -0.76 5.27
CA LYS A 91 7.80 0.27 6.09
C LYS A 91 7.20 1.37 5.22
N SER A 92 7.86 1.73 4.13
CA SER A 92 7.36 2.73 3.19
C SER A 92 6.13 2.27 2.41
N ILE A 93 6.06 1.01 1.97
CA ILE A 93 4.83 0.44 1.38
C ILE A 93 3.71 0.42 2.42
N GLY A 94 4.01 0.07 3.67
CA GLY A 94 3.04 0.17 4.76
C GLY A 94 2.54 1.61 4.99
N ALA A 95 3.43 2.59 4.97
CA ALA A 95 3.09 4.00 5.06
C ALA A 95 2.23 4.47 3.87
N PHE A 96 2.53 4.01 2.66
CA PHE A 96 1.76 4.33 1.45
C PHE A 96 0.31 3.87 1.57
N TRP A 97 0.09 2.62 1.99
CA TRP A 97 -1.27 2.12 2.22
C TRP A 97 -1.94 2.78 3.43
N GLY A 98 -1.17 3.20 4.43
CA GLY A 98 -1.65 4.08 5.51
C GLY A 98 -2.15 5.43 5.00
N MET A 99 -1.39 6.07 4.10
CA MET A 99 -1.77 7.32 3.44
C MET A 99 -3.08 7.17 2.67
N THR A 100 -3.15 6.11 1.87
CA THR A 100 -4.30 5.79 1.04
C THR A 100 -5.55 5.58 1.87
N PHE A 101 -5.53 4.66 2.84
CA PHE A 101 -6.74 4.31 3.58
C PHE A 101 -7.15 5.41 4.57
N LYS A 102 -6.21 5.98 5.34
CA LYS A 102 -6.56 6.96 6.36
C LYS A 102 -6.89 8.33 5.78
N PHE A 103 -5.99 8.89 4.98
CA PHE A 103 -6.06 10.29 4.59
C PHE A 103 -6.76 10.49 3.25
N ALA A 104 -6.60 9.56 2.30
CA ALA A 104 -7.29 9.64 1.01
C ALA A 104 -8.70 9.05 1.05
N MET A 105 -8.92 7.93 1.75
CA MET A 105 -10.24 7.26 1.82
C MET A 105 -11.02 7.53 3.13
N GLY A 106 -10.39 8.10 4.14
CA GLY A 106 -11.04 8.55 5.37
C GLY A 106 -11.27 7.46 6.44
N TYR A 107 -10.62 6.30 6.35
CA TYR A 107 -10.72 5.26 7.38
C TYR A 107 -10.17 5.77 8.71
N THR A 108 -10.97 5.69 9.78
CA THR A 108 -10.64 6.27 11.09
C THR A 108 -9.98 5.29 12.04
N GLU A 109 -10.12 3.98 11.80
CA GLU A 109 -9.61 2.93 12.66
C GLU A 109 -8.52 2.12 11.96
N GLN A 110 -7.58 1.59 12.75
CA GLN A 110 -6.58 0.64 12.27
C GLN A 110 -6.28 -0.42 13.33
N LYS A 111 -5.93 -1.62 12.88
CA LYS A 111 -5.37 -2.68 13.73
C LYS A 111 -4.24 -3.40 13.00
N ILE A 112 -3.21 -3.80 13.74
CA ILE A 112 -2.10 -4.58 13.19
C ILE A 112 -2.44 -6.06 13.31
N VAL A 113 -2.26 -6.81 12.21
CA VAL A 113 -2.47 -8.26 12.17
C VAL A 113 -1.22 -8.97 11.62
N SER A 114 -1.04 -10.24 11.97
CA SER A 114 -0.05 -11.10 11.32
C SER A 114 -0.50 -11.40 9.89
N VAL A 115 0.43 -11.36 8.93
CA VAL A 115 0.11 -11.59 7.51
C VAL A 115 0.69 -12.89 6.93
N SER A 116 1.52 -13.60 7.69
CA SER A 116 2.20 -14.84 7.27
C SER A 116 2.93 -14.72 5.93
N MET A 117 3.57 -13.57 5.70
CA MET A 117 4.42 -13.28 4.53
C MET A 117 5.88 -13.18 4.98
N THR A 118 6.32 -14.07 5.85
CA THR A 118 7.73 -14.06 6.30
C THR A 118 8.63 -14.70 5.24
N ASP A 119 8.16 -15.78 4.61
CA ASP A 119 8.94 -16.55 3.63
C ASP A 119 8.98 -15.88 2.25
N TYR A 120 8.05 -14.96 1.98
CA TYR A 120 7.99 -14.12 0.79
C TYR A 120 7.83 -12.66 1.22
N PHE A 121 8.57 -11.72 0.65
CA PHE A 121 8.56 -10.29 1.03
C PHE A 121 9.13 -9.95 2.41
N GLY A 122 9.19 -10.89 3.36
CA GLY A 122 9.74 -10.66 4.70
C GLY A 122 8.87 -9.70 5.54
N VAL A 123 7.55 -9.71 5.32
CA VAL A 123 6.54 -8.91 6.02
C VAL A 123 5.84 -9.78 7.07
N LYS A 124 6.05 -9.47 8.35
CA LYS A 124 5.44 -10.22 9.46
C LYS A 124 4.04 -9.75 9.80
N THR A 125 3.85 -8.43 9.81
CA THR A 125 2.60 -7.78 10.20
C THR A 125 2.24 -6.66 9.24
N ALA A 126 0.95 -6.35 9.13
CA ALA A 126 0.45 -5.21 8.38
C ALA A 126 -0.86 -4.69 8.98
N SER A 127 -1.25 -3.47 8.60
CA SER A 127 -2.45 -2.81 9.11
C SER A 127 -3.69 -3.17 8.30
N VAL A 128 -4.76 -3.51 9.00
CA VAL A 128 -6.15 -3.52 8.50
C VAL A 128 -6.79 -2.21 8.91
N TYR A 129 -7.60 -1.62 8.05
CA TYR A 129 -8.28 -0.35 8.28
C TYR A 129 -9.79 -0.55 8.41
N ALA A 130 -10.42 0.19 9.33
CA ALA A 130 -11.86 0.15 9.57
C ALA A 130 -12.42 1.57 9.80
N GLY A 131 -13.70 1.66 10.18
CA GLY A 131 -14.33 2.97 10.43
C GLY A 131 -14.52 3.80 9.16
N LYS A 132 -14.73 3.16 8.02
CA LYS A 132 -14.96 3.85 6.74
C LYS A 132 -16.14 4.83 6.88
N PRO A 133 -16.00 6.09 6.46
CA PRO A 133 -17.08 7.05 6.57
C PRO A 133 -18.26 6.57 5.74
N LYS A 134 -19.43 6.44 6.38
CA LYS A 134 -20.68 6.23 5.67
C LYS A 134 -20.91 7.48 4.83
N LYS A 135 -20.83 7.37 3.50
CA LYS A 135 -21.36 8.42 2.62
C LYS A 135 -22.87 8.46 2.87
N TYR A 136 -23.34 9.48 3.57
CA TYR A 136 -24.77 9.83 3.65
C TYR A 136 -25.13 10.70 2.46
#